data_AF-A0AAN5XJ63-F1
#
_entry.id   AF-A0AAN5XJ63-F1
#
_cell.length_a   1.000
_cell.length_b   1.000
_cell.length_c   1.000
_cell.angle_alpha   90.00
_cell.angle_beta   90.00
_cell.angle_gamma   90.00
#
_symmetry.space_group_name_H-M   'P 1'
#
loop_
_entity.id
_entity.type
_entity.pdbx_description
1 polymer ?
#
loop_
_entity_poly.entity_id
_entity_poly.type
_entity_poly.pdbx_seq_one_letter_code
_entity_poly.pdbx_strand_id
1 'polypeptide(L)'
;MYKHKVIKWSLCLLIFTFLIIISKTIWSNTDIAEVSNVSSNSETIVLSKTFKTTNHLSEMVEEADVIVLGKYKGLHSKWNMANNSSYEIQDEDVEGHLFNFHVKEILKGDSVENKILINHRYSESLVLEESNEVIDENGIILKGATKVFTKKVKNKDPLYIKPKSGDTYIVFLKENSKLGHFYPAVEPFMIQFDLRDIAQLKSNLIDWDKNKYKYKFEVKVKEKTFYIENEIYSIIKDNISGKKLKDIKDFVKGSSKMK
;
A
#
# COMPACT_ATOMS: atom_id res chain seq x y z
N MET A 1 71.47 -14.55 49.82
CA MET A 1 70.08 -14.83 50.29
C MET A 1 69.07 -14.66 49.15
N TYR A 2 68.96 -15.68 48.30
CA TYR A 2 68.21 -15.67 47.03
C TYR A 2 66.78 -16.25 47.17
N LYS A 3 66.18 -16.26 48.37
CA LYS A 3 64.85 -16.85 48.62
C LYS A 3 63.68 -15.87 48.62
N HIS A 4 63.91 -14.55 48.71
CA HIS A 4 62.80 -13.57 48.81
C HIS A 4 62.36 -12.92 47.48
N LYS A 5 63.17 -12.95 46.43
CA LYS A 5 62.81 -12.34 45.12
C LYS A 5 61.88 -13.23 44.28
N VAL A 6 62.05 -14.54 44.36
CA VAL A 6 61.24 -15.52 43.62
C VAL A 6 59.80 -15.59 44.15
N ILE A 7 59.62 -15.43 45.46
CA ILE A 7 58.30 -15.45 46.12
C ILE A 7 57.45 -14.23 45.74
N LYS A 8 58.03 -13.04 45.58
CA LYS A 8 57.28 -11.84 45.16
C LYS A 8 56.81 -11.92 43.71
N TRP A 9 57.59 -12.55 42.84
CA TRP A 9 57.21 -12.72 41.43
C TRP A 9 56.20 -13.85 41.22
N SER A 10 56.28 -14.95 41.98
CA SER A 10 55.27 -16.02 41.87
C SER A 10 53.92 -15.62 42.49
N LEU A 11 53.90 -14.76 43.51
CA LEU A 11 52.66 -14.26 44.10
C LEU A 11 51.92 -13.29 43.14
N CYS A 12 52.65 -12.41 42.44
CA CYS A 12 52.06 -11.55 41.42
C CYS A 12 51.51 -12.36 40.23
N LEU A 13 52.20 -13.42 39.81
CA LEU A 13 51.75 -14.30 38.73
C LEU A 13 50.48 -15.09 39.10
N LEU A 14 50.37 -15.54 40.35
CA LEU A 14 49.15 -16.20 40.86
C LEU A 14 47.97 -15.24 41.00
N ILE A 15 48.19 -13.99 41.42
CA ILE A 15 47.12 -12.98 41.50
C ILE A 15 46.62 -12.60 40.09
N PHE A 16 47.52 -12.49 39.12
CA PHE A 16 47.17 -12.16 37.74
C PHE A 16 46.40 -13.29 37.04
N THR A 17 46.74 -14.56 37.29
CA THR A 17 46.00 -15.71 36.73
C THR A 17 44.64 -15.89 37.41
N PHE A 18 44.51 -15.61 38.71
CA PHE A 18 43.22 -15.65 39.41
C PHE A 18 42.26 -14.54 38.93
N LEU A 19 42.78 -13.34 38.63
CA LEU A 19 42.00 -12.25 38.01
C LEU A 19 41.51 -12.60 36.60
N ILE A 20 42.31 -13.30 35.80
CA ILE A 20 41.89 -13.77 34.47
C ILE A 20 40.80 -14.84 34.58
N ILE A 21 40.90 -15.76 35.56
CA ILE A 21 39.88 -16.81 35.78
C ILE A 21 38.56 -16.20 36.27
N ILE A 22 38.60 -15.22 37.19
CA ILE A 22 37.40 -14.50 37.66
C ILE A 22 36.78 -13.68 36.53
N SER A 23 37.59 -13.08 35.64
CA SER A 23 37.05 -12.38 34.47
C SER A 23 36.37 -13.32 33.47
N LYS A 24 36.84 -14.57 33.34
CA LYS A 24 36.18 -15.60 32.50
C LYS A 24 34.90 -16.15 33.12
N THR A 25 34.84 -16.36 34.44
CA THR A 25 33.61 -16.85 35.11
C THR A 25 32.56 -15.77 35.32
N ILE A 26 32.95 -14.49 35.41
CA ILE A 26 32.00 -13.36 35.38
C ILE A 26 31.46 -13.13 33.96
N TRP A 27 32.25 -13.42 32.92
CA TRP A 27 31.81 -13.26 31.53
C TRP A 27 31.02 -14.47 30.97
N SER A 28 30.98 -15.60 31.68
CA SER A 28 30.27 -16.81 31.21
C SER A 28 29.02 -17.18 32.01
N ASN A 29 28.51 -16.30 32.89
CA ASN A 29 27.31 -16.58 33.69
C ASN A 29 26.36 -15.38 33.80
N THR A 30 26.41 -14.48 32.82
CA THR A 30 25.28 -13.60 32.52
C THR A 30 24.77 -13.91 31.12
N ASP A 31 24.38 -15.17 30.92
CA ASP A 31 23.13 -15.44 30.18
C ASP A 31 21.97 -14.96 31.09
N ILE A 32 21.94 -13.65 31.34
CA ILE A 32 20.65 -12.98 31.41
C ILE A 32 20.14 -13.22 30.01
N ALA A 33 19.23 -14.19 29.88
CA ALA A 33 18.29 -14.17 28.81
C ALA A 33 17.82 -12.73 28.74
N GLU A 34 18.31 -12.00 27.73
CA GLU A 34 17.61 -10.88 27.19
C GLU A 34 16.32 -11.53 26.68
N VAL A 35 15.40 -11.79 27.61
CA VAL A 35 13.99 -11.83 27.35
C VAL A 35 13.83 -10.50 26.67
N SER A 36 13.80 -10.58 25.35
CA SER A 36 13.26 -9.53 24.54
C SER A 36 11.90 -9.30 25.16
N ASN A 37 11.83 -8.31 26.05
CA ASN A 37 10.66 -7.49 26.19
C ASN A 37 10.53 -6.85 24.81
N VAL A 38 10.03 -7.65 23.85
CA VAL A 38 9.20 -7.14 22.78
C VAL A 38 8.26 -6.22 23.53
N SER A 39 8.45 -4.91 23.31
CA SER A 39 7.57 -3.91 23.88
C SER A 39 6.15 -4.42 23.68
N SER A 40 5.49 -4.85 24.77
CA SER A 40 4.12 -5.36 24.77
C SER A 40 3.12 -4.27 24.37
N ASN A 41 3.62 -3.10 24.02
CA ASN A 41 2.89 -1.91 23.68
C ASN A 41 2.90 -1.60 22.18
N SER A 42 3.23 -2.58 21.33
CA SER A 42 3.11 -2.43 19.88
C SER A 42 2.40 -3.59 19.23
N GLU A 43 1.57 -3.29 18.23
CA GLU A 43 0.84 -4.26 17.41
C GLU A 43 1.04 -3.96 15.93
N THR A 44 1.11 -5.02 15.11
CA THR A 44 1.17 -4.88 13.65
C THR A 44 -0.15 -5.35 13.04
N ILE A 45 -0.81 -4.47 12.30
CA ILE A 45 -2.00 -4.79 11.52
C ILE A 45 -1.59 -4.93 10.06
N VAL A 46 -1.72 -6.15 9.53
CA VAL A 46 -1.44 -6.45 8.12
C VAL A 46 -2.75 -6.48 7.34
N LEU A 47 -2.85 -5.58 6.37
CA LEU A 47 -3.99 -5.47 5.46
C LEU A 47 -3.64 -6.17 4.16
N SER A 48 -4.02 -7.45 4.05
CA SER A 48 -3.83 -8.20 2.80
C SER A 48 -4.80 -7.69 1.74
N LYS A 49 -4.27 -7.24 0.60
CA LYS A 49 -5.04 -6.69 -0.52
C LYS A 49 -4.81 -7.49 -1.79
N THR A 50 -5.90 -7.96 -2.38
CA THR A 50 -5.91 -8.62 -3.69
C THR A 50 -6.49 -7.68 -4.73
N PHE A 51 -5.81 -7.56 -5.87
CA PHE A 51 -6.26 -6.75 -6.99
C PHE A 51 -6.33 -7.58 -8.25
N LYS A 52 -7.30 -7.27 -9.10
CA LYS A 52 -7.33 -7.79 -10.47
C LYS A 52 -6.26 -7.06 -11.28
N THR A 53 -5.17 -7.76 -11.60
CA THR A 53 -4.00 -7.18 -12.29
C THR A 53 -3.71 -7.87 -13.61
N THR A 54 -3.10 -7.14 -14.56
CA THR A 54 -2.61 -7.70 -15.82
C THR A 54 -1.29 -7.08 -16.28
N ASN A 55 -0.54 -7.84 -17.07
CA ASN A 55 0.68 -7.40 -17.77
C ASN A 55 0.47 -7.21 -19.28
N HIS A 56 -0.76 -7.41 -19.76
CA HIS A 56 -1.09 -7.54 -21.17
C HIS A 56 -2.16 -6.54 -21.60
N LEU A 57 -1.84 -5.78 -22.66
CA LEU A 57 -2.78 -4.82 -23.25
C LEU A 57 -4.07 -5.50 -23.75
N SER A 58 -4.00 -6.75 -24.23
CA SER A 58 -5.18 -7.54 -24.64
C SER A 58 -6.17 -7.73 -23.50
N GLU A 59 -5.69 -8.07 -22.31
CA GLU A 59 -6.53 -8.28 -21.14
C GLU A 59 -7.11 -6.96 -20.64
N MET A 60 -6.34 -5.86 -20.67
CA MET A 60 -6.89 -4.52 -20.39
C MET A 60 -8.05 -4.18 -21.33
N VAL A 61 -7.91 -4.51 -22.62
CA VAL A 61 -8.96 -4.31 -23.62
C VAL A 61 -10.16 -5.22 -23.34
N GLU A 62 -9.94 -6.48 -23.00
CA GLU A 62 -10.99 -7.45 -22.72
C GLU A 62 -11.84 -7.04 -21.52
N GLU A 63 -11.19 -6.63 -20.44
CA GLU A 63 -11.84 -6.26 -19.19
C GLU A 63 -12.62 -4.96 -19.27
N ALA A 64 -12.20 -4.00 -20.10
CA ALA A 64 -12.88 -2.73 -20.22
C ALA A 64 -14.20 -2.84 -21.00
N ASP A 65 -15.26 -2.23 -20.51
CA ASP A 65 -16.49 -2.02 -21.29
C ASP A 65 -16.30 -0.84 -22.24
N VAL A 66 -15.66 0.22 -21.73
CA VAL A 66 -15.38 1.47 -22.46
C VAL A 66 -13.88 1.78 -22.41
N ILE A 67 -13.31 2.16 -23.55
CA ILE A 67 -11.92 2.63 -23.65
C ILE A 67 -11.92 3.97 -24.37
N VAL A 68 -11.38 5.00 -23.72
CA VAL A 68 -11.36 6.37 -24.28
C VAL A 68 -9.97 6.97 -24.24
N LEU A 69 -9.67 7.77 -25.26
CA LEU A 69 -8.54 8.69 -25.31
C LEU A 69 -9.03 10.07 -24.90
N GLY A 70 -8.31 10.74 -24.01
CA GLY A 70 -8.73 12.05 -23.51
C GLY A 70 -7.77 12.66 -22.51
N LYS A 71 -8.29 13.57 -21.69
CA LYS A 71 -7.51 14.33 -20.70
C LYS A 71 -8.27 14.53 -19.40
N TYR A 72 -7.58 14.35 -18.28
CA TYR A 72 -8.10 14.79 -16.99
C TYR A 72 -8.11 16.32 -16.91
N LYS A 73 -9.15 16.89 -16.28
CA LYS A 73 -9.29 18.35 -16.04
C LYS A 73 -9.05 18.74 -14.58
N GLY A 74 -9.19 17.79 -13.66
CA GLY A 74 -9.01 18.02 -12.22
C GLY A 74 -9.98 17.20 -11.38
N LEU A 75 -9.85 17.29 -10.06
CA LEU A 75 -10.78 16.68 -9.11
C LEU A 75 -12.14 17.38 -9.26
N HIS A 76 -13.20 16.61 -9.47
CA HIS A 76 -14.58 17.07 -9.44
C HIS A 76 -15.09 17.10 -8.00
N SER A 77 -15.06 15.94 -7.35
CA SER A 77 -15.56 15.77 -5.99
C SER A 77 -14.91 14.56 -5.32
N LYS A 78 -15.12 14.45 -4.02
CA LYS A 78 -14.86 13.24 -3.24
C LYS A 78 -16.21 12.61 -2.89
N TRP A 79 -16.24 11.30 -2.71
CA TRP A 79 -17.48 10.61 -2.39
C TRP A 79 -17.20 9.35 -1.57
N ASN A 80 -18.24 8.87 -0.87
CA ASN A 80 -18.17 7.65 -0.10
C ASN A 80 -18.52 6.45 -0.99
N MET A 81 -17.52 5.65 -1.34
CA MET A 81 -17.69 4.44 -2.16
C MET A 81 -18.40 3.31 -1.40
N ALA A 82 -18.46 3.35 -0.07
CA ALA A 82 -19.16 2.35 0.74
C ALA A 82 -20.68 2.59 0.76
N ASN A 83 -21.11 3.84 0.59
CA ASN A 83 -22.51 4.22 0.59
C ASN A 83 -22.90 4.88 -0.74
N ASN A 84 -23.41 4.07 -1.67
CA ASN A 84 -23.87 4.47 -3.01
C ASN A 84 -24.97 5.54 -3.04
N SER A 85 -25.49 5.98 -1.88
CA SER A 85 -26.57 6.97 -1.76
C SER A 85 -26.12 8.35 -1.27
N SER A 86 -24.85 8.55 -0.87
CA SER A 86 -24.39 9.82 -0.29
C SER A 86 -23.02 10.26 -0.80
N TYR A 87 -22.92 11.54 -1.17
CA TYR A 87 -21.65 12.22 -1.43
C TYR A 87 -20.94 12.67 -0.14
N GLU A 88 -21.59 12.51 1.03
CA GLU A 88 -21.00 12.85 2.32
C GLU A 88 -20.14 11.71 2.84
N ILE A 89 -18.91 12.05 3.22
CA ILE A 89 -17.96 11.11 3.81
C ILE A 89 -18.29 10.97 5.31
N GLN A 90 -18.75 9.79 5.73
CA GLN A 90 -19.08 9.44 7.12
C GLN A 90 -17.97 8.59 7.78
N ASP A 91 -18.31 7.91 8.88
CA ASP A 91 -17.33 7.29 9.75
C ASP A 91 -16.79 5.91 9.30
N GLU A 92 -17.43 5.27 8.33
CA GLU A 92 -17.14 3.92 7.83
C GLU A 92 -16.76 3.93 6.34
N ASP A 93 -15.72 4.70 6.02
CA ASP A 93 -15.63 5.25 4.68
C ASP A 93 -14.50 4.73 3.82
N VAL A 94 -14.88 4.31 2.61
CA VAL A 94 -13.98 4.20 1.47
C VAL A 94 -14.09 5.50 0.67
N GLU A 95 -13.11 6.38 0.79
CA GLU A 95 -13.07 7.65 0.06
C GLU A 95 -12.69 7.39 -1.40
N GLY A 96 -13.56 7.79 -2.32
CA GLY A 96 -13.32 7.85 -3.75
C GLY A 96 -13.10 9.28 -4.21
N HIS A 97 -12.25 9.46 -5.21
CA HIS A 97 -12.04 10.74 -5.88
C HIS A 97 -12.59 10.66 -7.30
N LEU A 98 -13.60 11.48 -7.59
CA LEU A 98 -14.15 11.61 -8.94
C LEU A 98 -13.35 12.68 -9.68
N PHE A 99 -12.74 12.31 -10.80
CA PHE A 99 -12.03 13.24 -11.66
C PHE A 99 -12.82 13.52 -12.93
N ASN A 100 -12.85 14.79 -13.32
CA ASN A 100 -13.37 15.19 -14.63
C ASN A 100 -12.43 14.71 -15.73
N PHE A 101 -12.97 13.98 -16.71
CA PHE A 101 -12.24 13.52 -17.88
C PHE A 101 -12.94 13.98 -19.15
N HIS A 102 -12.19 14.69 -20.01
CA HIS A 102 -12.68 15.11 -21.31
C HIS A 102 -12.30 14.06 -22.36
N VAL A 103 -13.32 13.43 -22.94
CA VAL A 103 -13.16 12.41 -23.98
C VAL A 103 -12.88 13.11 -25.31
N LYS A 104 -11.76 12.74 -25.94
CA LYS A 104 -11.39 13.18 -27.30
C LYS A 104 -11.82 12.16 -28.35
N GLU A 105 -11.68 10.87 -28.03
CA GLU A 105 -11.96 9.78 -28.94
C GLU A 105 -12.35 8.53 -28.16
N ILE A 106 -13.36 7.82 -28.64
CA ILE A 106 -13.78 6.52 -28.11
C ILE A 106 -13.06 5.44 -28.94
N LEU A 107 -12.37 4.54 -28.27
CA LEU A 107 -11.60 3.44 -28.88
C LEU A 107 -12.35 2.10 -28.80
N LYS A 108 -13.17 1.92 -27.76
CA LYS A 108 -14.06 0.76 -27.53
C LYS A 108 -15.26 1.20 -26.70
N GLY A 109 -16.40 0.54 -26.91
CA GLY A 109 -17.64 0.73 -26.13
C GLY A 109 -18.64 1.64 -26.84
N ASP A 110 -19.81 1.77 -26.22
CA ASP A 110 -20.89 2.62 -26.72
C ASP A 110 -20.52 4.11 -26.69
N SER A 111 -21.36 4.94 -27.31
CA SER A 111 -21.18 6.38 -27.30
C SER A 111 -21.31 6.90 -25.86
N VAL A 112 -20.21 7.40 -25.32
CA VAL A 112 -20.18 8.11 -24.03
C VAL A 112 -20.17 9.62 -24.25
N GLU A 113 -20.61 10.35 -23.23
CA GLU A 113 -20.53 11.81 -23.22
C GLU A 113 -19.09 12.30 -23.40
N ASN A 114 -18.95 13.51 -23.95
CA ASN A 114 -17.64 14.15 -24.13
C ASN A 114 -16.95 14.54 -22.80
N LYS A 115 -17.67 14.45 -21.69
CA LYS A 115 -17.20 14.68 -20.33
C LYS A 115 -17.73 13.55 -19.46
N ILE A 116 -16.84 12.82 -18.82
CA ILE A 116 -17.19 11.74 -17.92
C ILE A 116 -16.49 11.93 -16.58
N LEU A 117 -17.04 11.31 -15.54
CA LEU A 117 -16.40 11.20 -14.23
C LEU A 117 -15.74 9.84 -14.10
N ILE A 118 -14.46 9.83 -13.72
CA ILE A 118 -13.70 8.60 -13.47
C ILE A 118 -13.36 8.54 -11.99
N ASN A 119 -13.79 7.48 -11.32
CA ASN A 119 -13.49 7.24 -9.91
C ASN A 119 -12.07 6.68 -9.72
N HIS A 120 -11.40 7.19 -8.71
CA HIS A 120 -10.14 6.67 -8.19
C HIS A 120 -10.33 6.40 -6.70
N ARG A 121 -10.25 5.13 -6.27
CA ARG A 121 -10.26 4.81 -4.83
C ARG A 121 -9.05 5.45 -4.17
N TYR A 122 -9.27 6.24 -3.14
CA TYR A 122 -8.25 7.09 -2.53
C TYR A 122 -7.77 6.54 -1.18
N SER A 123 -8.69 6.21 -0.29
CA SER A 123 -8.36 5.68 1.03
C SER A 123 -9.52 4.93 1.64
N GLU A 124 -9.24 4.13 2.66
CA GLU A 124 -10.23 3.59 3.58
C GLU A 124 -9.94 4.09 5.00
N SER A 125 -10.98 4.18 5.81
CA SER A 125 -10.86 4.50 7.23
C SER A 125 -10.69 3.21 8.03
N LEU A 126 -9.73 3.21 8.94
CA LEU A 126 -9.57 2.17 9.95
C LEU A 126 -9.84 2.77 11.33
N VAL A 127 -10.53 2.03 12.18
CA VAL A 127 -10.70 2.38 13.59
C VAL A 127 -9.73 1.50 14.38
N LEU A 128 -8.73 2.13 14.98
CA LEU A 128 -7.80 1.45 15.88
C LEU A 128 -8.33 1.55 17.29
N GLU A 129 -8.26 0.46 18.04
CA GLU A 129 -8.76 0.38 19.40
C GLU A 129 -7.65 -0.05 20.37
N GLU A 130 -7.47 0.74 21.43
CA GLU A 130 -6.75 0.31 22.62
C GLU A 130 -7.72 0.23 23.78
N SER A 131 -7.81 -0.93 24.40
CA SER A 131 -8.67 -1.16 25.54
C SER A 131 -7.88 -1.78 26.69
N ASN A 132 -8.43 -1.72 27.90
CA ASN A 132 -7.89 -2.42 29.07
C ASN A 132 -8.52 -3.81 29.27
N GLU A 133 -8.98 -4.41 28.18
CA GLU A 133 -9.40 -5.81 28.14
C GLU A 133 -8.22 -6.73 28.51
N VAL A 134 -8.52 -7.79 29.24
CA VAL A 134 -7.54 -8.85 29.51
C VAL A 134 -7.90 -10.03 28.62
N ILE A 135 -7.04 -10.31 27.64
CA ILE A 135 -7.12 -11.48 26.77
C ILE A 135 -6.08 -12.51 27.20
N ASP A 136 -6.40 -13.80 27.03
CA ASP A 136 -5.41 -14.86 27.14
C ASP A 136 -4.57 -15.01 25.86
N GLU A 137 -3.62 -15.95 25.87
CA GLU A 137 -2.74 -16.25 24.73
C GLU A 137 -3.48 -16.71 23.47
N ASN A 138 -4.72 -17.18 23.60
CA ASN A 138 -5.57 -17.63 22.49
C ASN A 138 -6.54 -16.53 22.02
N GLY A 139 -6.47 -15.33 22.59
CA GLY A 139 -7.36 -14.22 22.29
C GLY A 139 -8.74 -14.31 22.96
N ILE A 140 -8.90 -15.17 23.96
CA ILE A 140 -10.15 -15.27 24.73
C ILE A 140 -10.18 -14.15 25.77
N ILE A 141 -11.31 -13.45 25.81
CA ILE A 141 -11.56 -12.36 26.75
C ILE A 141 -11.75 -12.94 28.16
N LEU A 142 -10.75 -12.76 29.01
CA LEU A 142 -10.79 -13.11 30.44
C LEU A 142 -11.48 -12.03 31.28
N LYS A 143 -11.36 -10.76 30.87
CA LYS A 143 -12.02 -9.62 31.50
C LYS A 143 -12.32 -8.55 30.47
N GLY A 144 -13.60 -8.22 30.28
CA GLY A 144 -14.03 -7.20 29.33
C GLY A 144 -13.46 -5.82 29.63
N ALA A 145 -13.34 -5.00 28.58
CA ALA A 145 -12.86 -3.63 28.66
C ALA A 145 -13.77 -2.76 29.55
N THR A 146 -13.15 -1.93 30.38
CA THR A 146 -13.82 -0.84 31.13
C THR A 146 -13.40 0.55 30.63
N LYS A 147 -12.34 0.61 29.83
CA LYS A 147 -11.88 1.79 29.10
C LYS A 147 -11.52 1.37 27.69
N VAL A 148 -12.04 2.12 26.72
CA VAL A 148 -11.79 1.93 25.30
C VAL A 148 -11.35 3.27 24.73
N PHE A 149 -10.25 3.27 23.98
CA PHE A 149 -9.73 4.43 23.29
C PHE A 149 -9.65 4.10 21.81
N THR A 150 -10.42 4.82 21.01
CA THR A 150 -10.42 4.64 19.56
C THR A 150 -9.71 5.78 18.86
N LYS A 151 -9.03 5.47 17.76
CA LYS A 151 -8.51 6.46 16.83
C LYS A 151 -8.79 6.05 15.40
N LYS A 152 -9.50 6.92 14.68
CA LYS A 152 -9.72 6.77 13.24
C LYS A 152 -8.48 7.19 12.48
N VAL A 153 -8.05 6.37 11.53
CA VAL A 153 -6.86 6.61 10.70
C VAL A 153 -7.21 6.36 9.24
N LYS A 154 -6.54 7.07 8.33
CA LYS A 154 -6.71 6.85 6.89
C LYS A 154 -5.62 5.92 6.37
N ASN A 155 -6.02 4.77 5.85
CA ASN A 155 -5.16 3.92 5.04
C ASN A 155 -5.31 4.31 3.57
N LYS A 156 -4.29 4.93 2.99
CA LYS A 156 -4.32 5.31 1.57
C LYS A 156 -4.29 4.07 0.69
N ASP A 157 -5.10 4.07 -0.36
CA ASP A 157 -5.11 2.99 -1.34
C ASP A 157 -3.73 2.91 -2.03
N PRO A 158 -3.04 1.76 -1.99
CA PRO A 158 -1.75 1.61 -2.63
C PRO A 158 -1.76 1.80 -4.15
N LEU A 159 -2.91 1.62 -4.81
CA LEU A 159 -3.07 1.83 -6.25
C LEU A 159 -3.42 3.29 -6.61
N TYR A 160 -3.65 4.15 -5.61
CA TYR A 160 -4.03 5.53 -5.88
C TYR A 160 -2.91 6.30 -6.60
N ILE A 161 -3.19 6.70 -7.84
CA ILE A 161 -2.36 7.60 -8.62
C ILE A 161 -3.20 8.81 -9.01
N LYS A 162 -2.94 9.95 -8.38
CA LYS A 162 -3.58 11.21 -8.77
C LYS A 162 -3.21 11.56 -10.23
N PRO A 163 -4.16 11.65 -11.16
CA PRO A 163 -3.85 11.99 -12.54
C PRO A 163 -3.39 13.45 -12.66
N LYS A 164 -2.52 13.72 -13.64
CA LYS A 164 -2.08 15.07 -13.96
C LYS A 164 -3.07 15.71 -14.93
N SER A 165 -3.51 16.92 -14.62
CA SER A 165 -4.43 17.66 -15.48
C SER A 165 -3.73 18.08 -16.78
N GLY A 166 -4.43 17.99 -17.90
CA GLY A 166 -3.94 18.43 -19.21
C GLY A 166 -3.09 17.40 -19.99
N ASP A 167 -2.57 16.38 -19.31
CA ASP A 167 -1.86 15.26 -19.95
C ASP A 167 -2.84 14.37 -20.72
N THR A 168 -2.35 13.74 -21.78
CA THR A 168 -3.15 12.83 -22.62
C THR A 168 -3.11 11.41 -22.04
N TYR A 169 -4.27 10.76 -21.98
CA TYR A 169 -4.41 9.41 -21.46
C TYR A 169 -5.29 8.54 -22.34
N ILE A 170 -4.97 7.25 -22.43
CA ILE A 170 -5.94 6.20 -22.69
C ILE A 170 -6.33 5.59 -21.34
N VAL A 171 -7.63 5.46 -21.09
CA VAL A 171 -8.17 4.86 -19.87
C VAL A 171 -9.11 3.70 -20.20
N PHE A 172 -9.02 2.64 -19.39
CA PHE A 172 -9.73 1.37 -19.54
C PHE A 172 -10.77 1.26 -18.43
N LEU A 173 -12.05 1.33 -18.78
CA LEU A 173 -13.11 1.63 -17.84
C LEU A 173 -14.22 0.57 -17.83
N LYS A 174 -14.76 0.31 -16.64
CA LYS A 174 -16.04 -0.34 -16.41
C LYS A 174 -17.11 0.73 -16.23
N GLU A 175 -18.26 0.51 -16.85
CA GLU A 175 -19.40 1.38 -16.67
C GLU A 175 -20.18 1.00 -15.40
N ASN A 176 -20.60 1.98 -14.62
CA ASN A 176 -21.61 1.79 -13.60
C ASN A 176 -22.81 2.71 -13.90
N SER A 177 -23.74 2.17 -14.69
CA SER A 177 -24.92 2.90 -15.17
C SER A 177 -25.81 3.44 -14.04
N LYS A 178 -25.72 2.89 -12.83
CA LYS A 178 -26.51 3.35 -11.68
C LYS A 178 -25.97 4.62 -11.02
N LEU A 179 -24.67 4.87 -11.12
CA LEU A 179 -24.01 5.96 -10.37
C LEU A 179 -23.51 7.10 -11.28
N GLY A 180 -23.71 6.99 -12.60
CA GLY A 180 -23.36 8.06 -13.56
C GLY A 180 -21.87 8.35 -13.67
N HIS A 181 -21.00 7.40 -13.29
CA HIS A 181 -19.56 7.54 -13.39
C HIS A 181 -18.87 6.18 -13.63
N PHE A 182 -17.61 6.25 -14.04
CA PHE A 182 -16.82 5.11 -14.49
C PHE A 182 -15.79 4.67 -13.45
N TYR A 183 -15.44 3.39 -13.49
CA TYR A 183 -14.42 2.78 -12.63
C TYR A 183 -13.28 2.19 -13.44
N PRO A 184 -12.07 2.07 -12.86
CA PRO A 184 -11.00 1.25 -13.43
C PRO A 184 -11.49 -0.17 -13.73
N ALA A 185 -11.21 -0.67 -14.94
CA ALA A 185 -11.60 -2.02 -15.31
C ALA A 185 -10.67 -3.12 -14.76
N VAL A 186 -9.37 -2.81 -14.71
CA VAL A 186 -8.30 -3.70 -14.26
C VAL A 186 -7.10 -2.85 -13.88
N GLU A 187 -6.22 -3.31 -12.99
CA GLU A 187 -4.95 -2.62 -12.72
C GLU A 187 -3.85 -3.18 -13.64
N PRO A 188 -3.13 -2.35 -14.42
CA PRO A 188 -3.30 -0.91 -14.61
C PRO A 188 -4.47 -0.59 -15.54
N PHE A 189 -5.11 0.57 -15.33
CA PHE A 189 -6.18 1.06 -16.19
C PHE A 189 -5.84 2.35 -16.95
N MET A 190 -4.65 2.91 -16.74
CA MET A 190 -4.27 4.20 -17.34
C MET A 190 -2.93 4.10 -18.07
N ILE A 191 -2.90 4.63 -19.30
CA ILE A 191 -1.68 4.86 -20.07
C ILE A 191 -1.60 6.35 -20.34
N GLN A 192 -0.55 7.00 -19.83
CA GLN A 192 -0.27 8.41 -20.12
C GLN A 192 0.61 8.52 -21.37
N PHE A 193 0.46 9.61 -22.12
CA PHE A 193 1.32 9.91 -23.27
C PHE A 193 2.10 11.21 -23.06
N ASP A 194 3.38 11.20 -23.42
CA ASP A 194 4.22 12.40 -23.45
C ASP A 194 3.95 13.26 -24.71
N LEU A 195 4.65 14.38 -24.85
CA LEU A 195 4.52 15.29 -26.00
C LEU A 195 4.93 14.67 -27.34
N ARG A 196 5.59 13.50 -27.33
CA ARG A 196 6.03 12.74 -28.52
C ARG A 196 5.16 11.52 -28.76
N ASP A 197 4.00 11.47 -28.09
CA ASP A 197 3.03 10.39 -28.12
C ASP A 197 3.64 9.03 -27.69
N ILE A 198 4.58 9.05 -26.74
CA ILE A 198 5.17 7.85 -26.15
C ILE A 198 4.41 7.47 -24.88
N ALA A 199 4.01 6.21 -24.81
CA ALA A 199 3.26 5.65 -23.70
C ALA A 199 4.10 5.55 -22.41
N GLN A 200 3.42 5.80 -21.29
CA GLN A 200 3.86 5.54 -19.92
C GLN A 200 2.71 4.87 -19.18
N LEU A 201 2.84 3.57 -18.91
CA LEU A 201 1.90 2.81 -18.10
C LEU A 201 1.90 3.36 -16.68
N LYS A 202 0.72 3.54 -16.08
CA LYS A 202 0.60 4.06 -14.72
C LYS A 202 0.11 2.96 -13.79
N SER A 203 1.00 2.56 -12.89
CA SER A 203 0.71 1.68 -11.77
C SER A 203 1.74 1.89 -10.66
N ASN A 204 1.29 1.79 -9.41
CA ASN A 204 2.18 1.75 -8.25
C ASN A 204 2.73 0.33 -7.99
N LEU A 205 2.20 -0.69 -8.68
CA LEU A 205 2.67 -2.08 -8.61
C LEU A 205 3.81 -2.39 -9.58
N ILE A 206 4.18 -1.42 -10.44
CA ILE A 206 5.44 -1.48 -11.16
C ILE A 206 6.57 -1.31 -10.13
N ASP A 207 7.50 -2.25 -10.11
CA ASP A 207 8.58 -2.31 -9.12
C ASP A 207 8.07 -2.32 -7.66
N TRP A 208 6.96 -3.04 -7.38
CA TRP A 208 6.32 -3.09 -6.06
C TRP A 208 7.30 -3.41 -4.91
N ASP A 209 8.23 -4.35 -5.10
CA ASP A 209 9.21 -4.72 -4.07
C ASP A 209 10.04 -3.55 -3.55
N LYS A 210 10.32 -2.56 -4.42
CA LYS A 210 11.04 -1.33 -4.04
C LYS A 210 10.13 -0.34 -3.31
N ASN A 211 8.82 -0.44 -3.51
CA ASN A 211 7.82 0.51 -3.07
C ASN A 211 7.02 0.05 -1.83
N LYS A 212 7.04 -1.23 -1.47
CA LYS A 212 6.20 -1.81 -0.40
C LYS A 212 6.30 -1.06 0.94
N TYR A 213 7.49 -0.57 1.30
CA TYR A 213 7.70 0.16 2.55
C TYR A 213 6.98 1.53 2.60
N LYS A 214 6.59 2.11 1.45
CA LYS A 214 5.84 3.37 1.39
C LYS A 214 4.42 3.25 1.95
N TYR A 215 3.93 2.02 2.11
CA TYR A 215 2.57 1.73 2.56
C TYR A 215 2.56 1.10 3.96
N LYS A 216 3.66 1.29 4.69
CA LYS A 216 3.75 1.06 6.13
C LYS A 216 3.71 2.40 6.85
N PHE A 217 2.89 2.51 7.89
CA PHE A 217 2.85 3.71 8.72
C PHE A 217 2.56 3.38 10.17
N GLU A 218 3.02 4.26 11.06
CA GLU A 218 2.87 4.12 12.49
C GLU A 218 1.77 5.04 13.00
N VAL A 219 0.92 4.52 13.89
CA VAL A 219 -0.06 5.32 14.62
C VAL A 219 -0.05 4.95 16.09
N LYS A 220 0.13 5.95 16.94
CA LYS A 220 -0.11 5.81 18.37
C LYS A 220 -1.56 6.07 18.73
N VAL A 221 -2.16 5.15 19.48
CA VAL A 221 -3.36 5.34 20.30
C VAL A 221 -2.88 5.24 21.74
N LYS A 222 -3.28 6.16 22.62
CA LYS A 222 -2.80 6.25 24.02
C LYS A 222 -1.35 5.79 24.23
N GLU A 223 -1.16 4.59 24.77
CA GLU A 223 0.16 4.03 25.06
C GLU A 223 0.59 3.07 23.94
N LYS A 224 -0.35 2.44 23.23
CA LYS A 224 -0.11 1.44 22.19
C LYS A 224 0.26 2.04 20.83
N THR A 225 1.34 1.53 20.26
CA THR A 225 1.78 1.83 18.90
C THR A 225 1.25 0.78 17.93
N PHE A 226 0.59 1.21 16.87
CA PHE A 226 0.13 0.36 15.77
C PHE A 226 1.00 0.57 14.54
N TYR A 227 1.55 -0.51 14.00
CA TYR A 227 2.20 -0.54 12.69
C TYR A 227 1.20 -1.09 11.67
N ILE A 228 0.78 -0.26 10.73
CA ILE A 228 -0.18 -0.65 9.70
C ILE A 228 0.59 -0.89 8.40
N GLU A 229 0.41 -2.07 7.82
CA GLU A 229 1.07 -2.48 6.57
C GLU A 229 0.05 -2.95 5.54
N ASN A 230 0.18 -2.45 4.31
CA ASN A 230 -0.54 -3.02 3.18
C ASN A 230 0.31 -4.10 2.53
N GLU A 231 -0.20 -5.33 2.53
CA GLU A 231 0.46 -6.46 1.89
C GLU A 231 -0.23 -6.77 0.56
N ILE A 232 0.55 -6.72 -0.52
CA ILE A 232 0.09 -6.94 -1.88
C ILE A 232 1.05 -7.90 -2.55
N TYR A 233 0.50 -8.98 -3.12
CA TYR A 233 1.27 -10.04 -3.78
C TYR A 233 1.31 -9.92 -5.30
N SER A 234 0.60 -8.94 -5.87
CA SER A 234 0.57 -8.70 -7.32
C SER A 234 1.71 -7.78 -7.76
N ILE A 235 2.38 -8.13 -8.86
CA ILE A 235 3.42 -7.30 -9.50
C ILE A 235 3.02 -7.06 -10.95
N ILE A 236 3.22 -5.82 -11.43
CA ILE A 236 3.02 -5.47 -12.84
C ILE A 236 4.36 -5.38 -13.55
N LYS A 237 4.51 -6.17 -14.63
CA LYS A 237 5.59 -6.05 -15.60
C LYS A 237 5.15 -5.12 -16.72
N ASP A 238 5.80 -3.96 -16.81
CA ASP A 238 5.48 -2.96 -17.82
C ASP A 238 6.04 -3.36 -19.20
N ASN A 239 5.14 -3.85 -20.06
CA ASN A 239 5.43 -4.15 -21.48
C ASN A 239 4.74 -3.14 -22.42
N ILE A 240 4.21 -2.03 -21.89
CA ILE A 240 3.37 -1.07 -22.62
C ILE A 240 4.08 0.27 -22.79
N SER A 241 4.82 0.72 -21.76
CA SER A 241 5.62 1.94 -21.85
C SER A 241 6.61 1.90 -23.01
N GLY A 242 6.85 3.05 -23.62
CA GLY A 242 7.72 3.19 -24.79
C GLY A 242 7.02 2.97 -26.14
N LYS A 243 5.83 2.35 -26.18
CA LYS A 243 5.03 2.22 -27.41
C LYS A 243 4.47 3.57 -27.86
N LYS A 244 4.22 3.72 -29.16
CA LYS A 244 3.58 4.92 -29.71
C LYS A 244 2.07 4.86 -29.47
N LEU A 245 1.45 6.04 -29.29
CA LEU A 245 -0.01 6.18 -29.18
C LEU A 245 -0.74 5.50 -30.34
N LYS A 246 -0.24 5.66 -31.57
CA LYS A 246 -0.81 5.04 -32.76
C LYS A 246 -0.88 3.52 -32.62
N ASP A 247 0.23 2.88 -32.25
CA ASP A 247 0.30 1.42 -32.13
C ASP A 247 -0.67 0.89 -31.07
N ILE A 248 -0.80 1.59 -29.94
CA ILE A 248 -1.76 1.23 -28.89
C ILE A 248 -3.20 1.38 -29.39
N LYS A 249 -3.51 2.49 -30.07
CA LYS A 249 -4.85 2.70 -30.65
C LYS A 249 -5.21 1.65 -31.68
N ASP A 250 -4.28 1.34 -32.59
CA ASP A 250 -4.49 0.36 -33.65
C ASP A 250 -4.73 -1.03 -33.05
N PHE A 251 -3.97 -1.40 -32.01
CA PHE A 251 -4.18 -2.62 -31.24
C PHE A 251 -5.58 -2.66 -30.60
N VAL A 252 -5.96 -1.63 -29.83
CA VAL A 252 -7.25 -1.57 -29.13
C VAL A 252 -8.42 -1.70 -30.11
N LYS A 253 -8.38 -0.96 -31.22
CA LYS A 253 -9.43 -0.99 -32.24
C LYS A 253 -9.48 -2.33 -32.99
N GLY A 254 -8.32 -2.94 -33.24
CA GLY A 254 -8.23 -4.26 -33.85
C GLY A 254 -8.87 -5.34 -32.97
N SER A 255 -8.49 -5.37 -31.68
CA SER A 255 -9.03 -6.34 -30.71
C SER A 255 -10.53 -6.15 -30.44
N SER A 256 -11.04 -4.92 -30.52
CA SER A 256 -12.45 -4.62 -30.26
C SER A 256 -13.39 -5.10 -31.39
N LYS A 257 -12.87 -5.35 -32.59
CA LYS A 257 -13.66 -5.82 -33.76
C LYS A 257 -13.77 -7.35 -33.87
N MET A 258 -13.03 -8.09 -33.05
CA MET A 258 -12.99 -9.56 -33.08
C MET A 258 -14.02 -10.22 -32.16
N LYS A 259 -14.88 -9.45 -31.49
CA LYS A 259 -16.04 -9.91 -30.72
C LYS A 259 -17.32 -9.49 -31.45
#